data_AF-A0A2V6FYJ6-F1
#
_entry.id   AF-A0A2V6FYJ6-F1
#
_cell.length_a   1.000
_cell.length_b   1.000
_cell.length_c   1.000
_cell.angle_alpha   90.00
_cell.angle_beta   90.00
_cell.angle_gamma   90.00
#
_symmetry.space_group_name_H-M   'P 1'
#
loop_
_entity.id
_entity.type
_entity.pdbx_description
1 polymer ?
#
loop_
_entity_poly.entity_id
_entity_poly.type
_entity_poly.pdbx_seq_one_letter_code
_entity_poly.pdbx_strand_id
1 'polypeptide(L)'
;MHLHIDQKDEWRTFPQGVITDCSGGDLTVRLTNSTIQAQFVRVLMTHGSGTTTQSSTDIRDRLGFAVREISVGNIDETGHFEDYVVHNPEHHQTITYVSSTDPWHRAEDIDYTTEQPGLDFILQSKLTNHLPVLVPVGVFYDTPENAVAEIKYLLARKYPLEGVELGEEPDGQWASPEDYGALYVATAKWLRNLSSKLKIGGPSLQNFDAHLLTWPDQSRNRSWMNRFLRFVRANDSPFDFFSFEYYPFDDVCADAAPQLLEVPRRLEEMLSSLREDGVPSEIPWLLTEFGYSVFAGRHEVDIEGALVHADTVGTFLTAGGSKAYLYGYEPDTLTDELKCSWGNLMMLQMSNAGEKLSRLSTNYSTGLIAREWMQPVDALHEIYPVVIDPTDAPVTAYAVRRPDKQWALLVINKDPNRSAQLSVQFRYSEGRSSERFVGEVAISEFSRAQYRWQDNGENGRPALSNPPAQVQRPASEYYELPPYSVSVLRGRVAH
;
A
#
# COMPACT_ATOMS: atom_id res chain seq x y z
N MET A 1 -5.78 -9.03 11.75
CA MET A 1 -5.39 -10.39 12.20
C MET A 1 -4.37 -10.96 11.20
N HIS A 2 -3.13 -10.45 11.21
CA HIS A 2 -2.10 -11.02 10.33
C HIS A 2 -1.67 -12.37 10.89
N LEU A 3 -1.61 -13.38 10.03
CA LEU A 3 -1.14 -14.70 10.42
C LEU A 3 0.39 -14.65 10.56
N HIS A 4 0.93 -15.18 11.66
CA HIS A 4 2.37 -15.14 11.89
C HIS A 4 3.05 -16.46 11.48
N ILE A 5 4.33 -16.37 11.13
CA ILE A 5 5.14 -17.54 10.74
C ILE A 5 5.47 -18.42 11.95
N ASP A 6 5.80 -17.79 13.08
CA ASP A 6 6.27 -18.46 14.31
C ASP A 6 5.17 -18.78 15.31
N GLN A 7 4.00 -18.16 15.18
CA GLN A 7 2.87 -18.53 16.01
C GLN A 7 2.30 -19.85 15.48
N LYS A 8 2.17 -20.81 16.40
CA LYS A 8 1.31 -21.96 16.18
C LYS A 8 -0.14 -21.46 16.27
N ASP A 9 -0.58 -20.71 15.25
CA ASP A 9 -1.99 -20.49 14.99
C ASP A 9 -2.57 -21.85 14.62
N GLU A 10 -2.81 -22.69 15.63
CA GLU A 10 -3.27 -24.06 15.47
C GLU A 10 -4.75 -24.04 15.11
N TRP A 11 -5.03 -23.61 13.89
CA TRP A 11 -6.31 -23.86 13.24
C TRP A 11 -6.49 -25.37 13.12
N ARG A 12 -7.36 -25.91 13.96
CA ARG A 12 -7.67 -27.33 14.04
C ARG A 12 -9.08 -27.55 13.53
N THR A 13 -9.23 -28.48 12.61
CA THR A 13 -10.55 -28.95 12.20
C THR A 13 -11.23 -29.63 13.39
N PHE A 14 -12.47 -29.26 13.66
CA PHE A 14 -13.29 -29.99 14.63
C PHE A 14 -13.48 -31.44 14.18
N PRO A 15 -13.49 -32.44 15.09
CA PRO A 15 -13.60 -33.85 14.73
C PRO A 15 -14.79 -34.20 13.81
N GLN A 16 -15.90 -33.47 13.93
CA GLN A 16 -17.11 -33.62 13.11
C GLN A 16 -17.41 -32.34 12.31
N GLY A 17 -16.40 -31.48 12.11
CA GLY A 17 -16.58 -30.17 11.46
C GLY A 17 -16.52 -30.18 9.93
N VAL A 18 -16.17 -31.30 9.30
CA VAL A 18 -16.21 -31.44 7.85
C VAL A 18 -17.61 -31.87 7.42
N ILE A 19 -18.30 -31.00 6.69
CA ILE A 19 -19.65 -31.24 6.20
C ILE A 19 -19.64 -31.38 4.68
N THR A 20 -20.19 -32.49 4.20
CA THR A 20 -20.35 -32.81 2.78
C THR A 20 -21.84 -32.89 2.46
N ASP A 21 -22.22 -32.61 1.21
CA ASP A 21 -23.59 -32.77 0.69
C ASP A 21 -24.67 -31.94 1.40
N CYS A 22 -24.36 -30.68 1.73
CA CYS A 22 -25.32 -29.74 2.30
C CYS A 22 -26.31 -29.23 1.23
N SER A 23 -27.61 -29.28 1.50
CA SER A 23 -28.66 -28.79 0.59
C SER A 23 -29.02 -27.30 0.76
N GLY A 24 -28.37 -26.62 1.70
CA GLY A 24 -28.78 -25.28 2.18
C GLY A 24 -29.99 -25.32 3.12
N GLY A 25 -30.33 -24.17 3.71
CA GLY A 25 -31.38 -24.01 4.71
C GLY A 25 -30.84 -23.94 6.14
N ASP A 26 -31.74 -24.05 7.13
CA ASP A 26 -31.35 -24.07 8.55
C ASP A 26 -30.72 -25.43 8.89
N LEU A 27 -29.45 -25.41 9.29
CA LEU A 27 -28.67 -26.61 9.59
C LEU A 27 -28.06 -26.52 10.99
N THR A 28 -28.30 -27.54 11.82
CA THR A 28 -27.59 -27.71 13.09
C THR A 28 -26.53 -28.80 12.94
N VAL A 29 -25.27 -28.43 13.14
CA VAL A 29 -24.12 -29.34 13.04
C VAL A 29 -23.48 -29.55 14.40
N ARG A 30 -23.34 -30.80 14.83
CA ARG A 30 -22.51 -31.13 15.99
C ARG A 30 -21.05 -31.20 15.56
N LEU A 31 -20.21 -30.32 16.09
CA LEU A 31 -18.79 -30.22 15.73
C LEU A 31 -17.90 -31.23 16.48
N THR A 32 -18.30 -31.62 17.69
CA THR A 32 -17.52 -32.51 18.58
C THR A 32 -18.43 -33.14 19.63
N ASN A 33 -18.02 -34.30 20.17
CA ASN A 33 -18.72 -34.96 21.28
C ASN A 33 -18.26 -34.46 22.66
N SER A 34 -17.15 -33.74 22.73
CA SER A 34 -16.60 -33.15 23.95
C SER A 34 -16.34 -31.67 23.72
N THR A 35 -16.54 -30.84 24.74
CA THR A 35 -16.26 -29.40 24.66
C THR A 35 -14.81 -29.14 24.24
N ILE A 36 -14.64 -28.32 23.21
CA ILE A 36 -13.33 -27.82 22.76
C ILE A 36 -13.33 -26.33 23.05
N GLN A 37 -12.33 -25.86 23.79
CA GLN A 37 -12.11 -24.43 23.96
C GLN A 37 -11.47 -23.87 22.69
N ALA A 38 -12.07 -22.84 22.12
CA ALA A 38 -11.58 -22.13 20.96
C ALA A 38 -11.75 -20.62 21.20
N GLN A 39 -10.77 -19.84 20.75
CA GLN A 39 -10.86 -18.38 20.76
C GLN A 39 -11.55 -17.85 19.51
N PHE A 40 -11.33 -18.52 18.38
CA PHE A 40 -11.92 -18.19 17.09
C PHE A 40 -12.53 -19.45 16.47
N VAL A 41 -13.65 -19.28 15.78
CA VAL A 41 -14.27 -20.32 14.97
C VAL A 41 -14.29 -19.82 13.52
N ARG A 42 -13.72 -20.62 12.61
CA ARG A 42 -13.73 -20.32 11.19
C ARG A 42 -14.67 -21.28 10.47
N VAL A 43 -15.58 -20.73 9.69
CA VAL A 43 -16.43 -21.48 8.77
C VAL A 43 -15.84 -21.34 7.38
N LEU A 44 -15.25 -22.41 6.86
CA LEU A 44 -14.75 -22.45 5.48
C LEU A 44 -15.80 -23.12 4.60
N MET A 45 -16.33 -22.37 3.63
CA MET A 45 -17.28 -22.88 2.65
C MET A 45 -16.57 -23.01 1.29
N THR A 46 -16.67 -24.19 0.67
CA THR A 46 -15.91 -24.49 -0.57
C THR A 46 -16.79 -24.84 -1.77
N HIS A 47 -18.07 -25.16 -1.55
CA HIS A 47 -19.03 -25.50 -2.59
C HIS A 47 -20.41 -24.92 -2.25
N GLY A 48 -20.91 -24.04 -3.11
CA GLY A 48 -22.26 -23.45 -2.96
C GLY A 48 -23.36 -24.46 -3.23
N SER A 49 -24.55 -24.26 -2.64
CA SER A 49 -25.70 -25.16 -2.84
C SER A 49 -26.33 -25.00 -4.23
N GLY A 50 -26.15 -23.84 -4.89
CA GLY A 50 -26.79 -23.52 -6.16
C GLY A 50 -28.32 -23.38 -6.07
N THR A 51 -28.86 -23.39 -4.86
CA THR A 51 -30.29 -23.43 -4.55
C THR A 51 -30.65 -22.32 -3.57
N THR A 52 -31.91 -21.88 -3.61
CA THR A 52 -32.49 -20.99 -2.61
C THR A 52 -33.69 -21.69 -1.98
N THR A 53 -33.87 -21.51 -0.67
CA THR A 53 -35.04 -22.02 0.07
C THR A 53 -36.22 -21.05 0.02
N GLN A 54 -36.01 -19.83 -0.49
CA GLN A 54 -37.03 -18.79 -0.61
C GLN A 54 -37.17 -18.32 -2.06
N SER A 55 -38.36 -17.85 -2.44
CA SER A 55 -38.55 -17.24 -3.75
C SER A 55 -37.87 -15.88 -3.79
N SER A 56 -36.65 -15.83 -4.31
CA SER A 56 -35.91 -14.59 -4.53
C SER A 56 -35.69 -14.31 -6.01
N THR A 57 -35.73 -13.02 -6.35
CA THR A 57 -35.32 -12.51 -7.68
C THR A 57 -33.84 -12.16 -7.72
N ASP A 58 -33.18 -12.10 -6.57
CA ASP A 58 -31.75 -11.90 -6.50
C ASP A 58 -31.03 -13.19 -6.90
N ILE A 59 -30.16 -13.09 -7.90
CA ILE A 59 -29.40 -14.24 -8.39
C ILE A 59 -28.32 -14.67 -7.39
N ARG A 60 -27.86 -13.77 -6.51
CA ARG A 60 -26.85 -14.05 -5.48
C ARG A 60 -27.30 -15.13 -4.51
N ASP A 61 -28.61 -15.20 -4.24
CA ASP A 61 -29.20 -16.26 -3.40
C ASP A 61 -29.03 -17.68 -3.97
N ARG A 62 -28.52 -17.81 -5.20
CA ARG A 62 -28.26 -19.08 -5.89
C ARG A 62 -26.83 -19.19 -6.41
N LEU A 63 -25.99 -18.17 -6.23
CA LEU A 63 -24.61 -18.14 -6.71
C LEU A 63 -23.66 -18.10 -5.51
N GLY A 64 -22.94 -19.19 -5.27
CA GLY A 64 -21.97 -19.28 -4.17
C GLY A 64 -22.64 -19.56 -2.82
N PHE A 65 -22.40 -18.70 -1.84
CA PHE A 65 -22.80 -18.86 -0.45
C PHE A 65 -23.63 -17.67 0.01
N ALA A 66 -24.83 -17.94 0.55
CA ALA A 66 -25.64 -16.93 1.22
C ALA A 66 -25.85 -17.37 2.67
N VAL A 67 -25.40 -16.57 3.63
CA VAL A 67 -25.50 -16.85 5.06
C VAL A 67 -26.38 -15.80 5.70
N ARG A 68 -27.51 -16.23 6.27
CA ARG A 68 -28.43 -15.34 6.99
C ARG A 68 -28.01 -15.12 8.43
N GLU A 69 -27.62 -16.19 9.12
CA GLU A 69 -27.24 -16.18 10.53
C GLU A 69 -26.31 -17.36 10.84
N ILE A 70 -25.44 -17.19 11.84
CA ILE A 70 -24.55 -18.22 12.38
C ILE A 70 -24.67 -18.24 13.90
N SER A 71 -25.06 -19.39 14.43
CA SER A 71 -25.03 -19.68 15.87
C SER A 71 -23.87 -20.63 16.19
N VAL A 72 -23.16 -20.39 17.28
CA VAL A 72 -22.07 -21.25 17.77
C VAL A 72 -22.15 -21.35 19.27
N GLY A 73 -22.24 -22.56 19.79
CA GLY A 73 -22.61 -22.76 21.18
C GLY A 73 -22.40 -24.18 21.68
N ASN A 74 -22.91 -24.43 22.88
CA ASN A 74 -22.91 -25.75 23.50
C ASN A 74 -24.34 -26.28 23.64
N ILE A 75 -24.51 -27.60 23.53
CA ILE A 75 -25.77 -28.27 23.86
C ILE A 75 -25.58 -28.93 25.22
N ASP A 76 -26.37 -28.53 26.21
CA ASP A 76 -26.29 -29.09 27.56
C ASP A 76 -26.88 -30.52 27.65
N GLU A 77 -26.78 -31.13 28.83
CA GLU A 77 -27.30 -32.48 29.08
C GLU A 77 -28.82 -32.61 28.88
N THR A 78 -29.56 -31.49 28.91
CA THR A 78 -31.01 -31.44 28.67
C THR A 78 -31.37 -31.27 27.20
N GLY A 79 -30.38 -31.07 26.33
CA GLY A 79 -30.56 -30.82 24.90
C GLY A 79 -30.79 -29.35 24.57
N HIS A 80 -30.67 -28.43 25.53
CA HIS A 80 -30.79 -26.99 25.30
C HIS A 80 -29.50 -26.44 24.68
N PHE A 81 -29.64 -25.70 23.59
CA PHE A 81 -28.53 -25.02 22.92
C PHE A 81 -28.31 -23.63 23.54
N GLU A 82 -27.17 -23.46 24.17
CA GLU A 82 -26.67 -22.17 24.64
C GLU A 82 -25.84 -21.54 23.53
N ASP A 83 -26.36 -20.48 22.92
CA ASP A 83 -25.66 -19.73 21.88
C ASP A 83 -24.64 -18.76 22.50
N TYR A 84 -23.40 -18.81 22.01
CA TYR A 84 -22.34 -17.88 22.40
C TYR A 84 -22.20 -16.72 21.43
N VAL A 85 -22.91 -16.75 20.30
CA VAL A 85 -22.97 -15.63 19.36
C VAL A 85 -23.98 -14.61 19.89
N VAL A 86 -23.52 -13.36 20.03
CA VAL A 86 -24.39 -12.22 20.31
C VAL A 86 -24.90 -11.69 18.98
N HIS A 87 -26.20 -11.90 18.74
CA HIS A 87 -26.89 -11.44 17.54
C HIS A 87 -27.41 -10.02 17.76
N ASN A 88 -26.87 -9.05 17.03
CA ASN A 88 -27.30 -7.67 17.10
C ASN A 88 -27.14 -7.02 15.71
N PRO A 89 -28.16 -6.34 15.17
CA PRO A 89 -28.04 -5.67 13.87
C PRO A 89 -27.07 -4.47 13.89
N GLU A 90 -26.67 -4.00 15.06
CA GLU A 90 -25.73 -2.89 15.26
C GLU A 90 -24.35 -3.39 15.77
N HIS A 91 -23.43 -2.48 16.08
CA HIS A 91 -22.04 -2.76 16.48
C HIS A 91 -21.85 -3.49 17.83
N HIS A 92 -22.92 -4.00 18.44
CA HIS A 92 -22.87 -4.81 19.66
C HIS A 92 -22.91 -6.33 19.39
N GLN A 93 -22.85 -6.75 18.12
CA GLN A 93 -22.76 -8.15 17.72
C GLN A 93 -21.36 -8.75 18.02
N THR A 94 -21.28 -10.08 18.14
CA THR A 94 -20.00 -10.80 18.12
C THR A 94 -19.21 -10.46 16.85
N ILE A 95 -17.98 -9.95 17.02
CA ILE A 95 -17.10 -9.58 15.92
C ILE A 95 -16.97 -10.74 14.93
N THR A 96 -17.35 -10.49 13.69
CA THR A 96 -17.35 -11.47 12.61
C THR A 96 -16.62 -10.88 11.41
N TYR A 97 -15.64 -11.61 10.90
CA TYR A 97 -14.89 -11.24 9.70
C TYR A 97 -15.35 -12.14 8.55
N VAL A 98 -15.59 -11.55 7.38
CA VAL A 98 -16.05 -12.27 6.18
C VAL A 98 -15.25 -11.83 4.97
N SER A 99 -14.88 -12.78 4.11
CA SER A 99 -14.54 -12.50 2.71
C SER A 99 -15.85 -12.56 1.92
N SER A 100 -16.31 -11.43 1.37
CA SER A 100 -17.57 -11.36 0.65
C SER A 100 -17.44 -10.54 -0.63
N THR A 101 -18.11 -10.98 -1.68
CA THR A 101 -18.35 -10.21 -2.92
C THR A 101 -19.67 -9.44 -2.85
N ASP A 102 -20.43 -9.55 -1.75
CA ASP A 102 -21.67 -8.77 -1.62
C ASP A 102 -21.33 -7.28 -1.58
N PRO A 103 -21.93 -6.46 -2.45
CA PRO A 103 -21.74 -5.03 -2.38
C PRO A 103 -22.27 -4.55 -1.03
N TRP A 104 -21.43 -3.82 -0.30
CA TRP A 104 -21.81 -3.17 0.95
C TRP A 104 -22.78 -2.00 0.73
N HIS A 105 -22.88 -1.52 -0.51
CA HIS A 105 -23.81 -0.47 -0.93
C HIS A 105 -25.05 -1.02 -1.62
N ARG A 106 -26.20 -0.48 -1.22
CA ARG A 106 -27.51 -0.63 -1.86
C ARG A 106 -27.87 0.69 -2.55
N ALA A 107 -28.90 0.67 -3.38
CA ALA A 107 -29.41 1.88 -4.02
C ALA A 107 -29.84 2.97 -3.01
N GLU A 108 -30.22 2.57 -1.79
CA GLU A 108 -30.56 3.51 -0.71
C GLU A 108 -29.34 4.09 0.01
N ASP A 109 -28.17 3.47 -0.13
CA ASP A 109 -26.91 3.94 0.47
C ASP A 109 -26.20 4.99 -0.43
N ILE A 110 -26.83 5.41 -1.54
CA ILE A 110 -26.33 6.51 -2.38
C ILE A 110 -26.40 7.81 -1.59
N ASP A 111 -25.23 8.38 -1.32
CA ASP A 111 -25.11 9.72 -0.76
C ASP A 111 -25.16 10.78 -1.88
N TYR A 112 -26.35 11.35 -2.09
CA TYR A 112 -26.56 12.44 -3.05
C TYR A 112 -25.91 13.78 -2.64
N THR A 113 -25.29 13.86 -1.47
CA THR A 113 -24.54 15.05 -1.02
C THR A 113 -23.04 14.96 -1.31
N THR A 114 -22.55 13.80 -1.73
CA THR A 114 -21.16 13.56 -2.11
C THR A 114 -21.03 13.53 -3.63
N GLU A 115 -20.11 14.32 -4.19
CA GLU A 115 -19.75 14.29 -5.61
C GLU A 115 -18.34 13.67 -5.75
N GLN A 116 -18.21 12.63 -6.57
CA GLN A 116 -16.91 12.10 -6.97
C GLN A 116 -16.47 12.72 -8.30
N PRO A 117 -15.21 13.16 -8.44
CA PRO A 117 -14.74 13.73 -9.69
C PRO A 117 -14.79 12.68 -10.80
N GLY A 118 -15.47 12.99 -11.90
CA GLY A 118 -15.52 12.09 -13.06
C GLY A 118 -14.15 11.91 -13.74
N LEU A 119 -13.97 10.79 -14.44
CA LEU A 119 -12.72 10.44 -15.14
C LEU A 119 -12.21 11.56 -16.07
N ASP A 120 -13.11 12.20 -16.83
CA ASP A 120 -12.74 13.32 -17.72
C ASP A 120 -12.21 14.52 -16.94
N PHE A 121 -12.78 14.83 -15.78
CA PHE A 121 -12.33 15.95 -14.93
C PHE A 121 -10.90 15.71 -14.47
N ILE A 122 -10.61 14.51 -13.94
CA ILE A 122 -9.27 14.14 -13.48
C ILE A 122 -8.27 14.12 -14.64
N LEU A 123 -8.58 13.43 -15.74
CA LEU A 123 -7.62 13.17 -16.82
C LEU A 123 -7.37 14.35 -17.76
N GLN A 124 -8.28 15.34 -17.79
CA GLN A 124 -8.05 16.61 -18.50
C GLN A 124 -7.40 17.67 -17.61
N SER A 125 -7.35 17.44 -16.30
CA SER A 125 -6.66 18.33 -15.37
C SER A 125 -5.13 18.23 -15.51
N LYS A 126 -4.42 18.99 -14.67
CA LYS A 126 -2.95 18.93 -14.56
C LYS A 126 -2.47 17.88 -13.56
N LEU A 127 -3.37 17.14 -12.90
CA LEU A 127 -3.02 16.18 -11.84
C LEU A 127 -2.05 15.11 -12.34
N THR A 128 -2.26 14.60 -13.55
CA THR A 128 -1.41 13.57 -14.15
C THR A 128 -0.06 14.12 -14.65
N ASN A 129 0.12 15.44 -14.63
CA ASN A 129 1.24 16.11 -15.29
C ASN A 129 1.45 15.65 -16.76
N HIS A 130 0.35 15.33 -17.45
CA HIS A 130 0.34 14.76 -18.80
C HIS A 130 1.06 13.40 -18.95
N LEU A 131 1.29 12.69 -17.85
CA LEU A 131 1.81 11.33 -17.84
C LEU A 131 0.67 10.30 -17.96
N PRO A 132 0.95 9.09 -18.43
CA PRO A 132 -0.01 7.98 -18.40
C PRO A 132 -0.46 7.67 -16.96
N VAL A 133 -1.73 7.32 -16.79
CA VAL A 133 -2.30 6.94 -15.49
C VAL A 133 -2.36 5.43 -15.31
N LEU A 134 -2.07 4.95 -14.10
CA LEU A 134 -2.50 3.62 -13.68
C LEU A 134 -3.98 3.70 -13.33
N VAL A 135 -4.81 2.85 -13.93
CA VAL A 135 -6.27 2.89 -13.73
C VAL A 135 -6.69 1.67 -12.91
N PRO A 136 -7.21 1.84 -11.69
CA PRO A 136 -7.78 0.75 -10.94
C PRO A 136 -9.16 0.37 -11.52
N VAL A 137 -9.50 -0.91 -11.49
CA VAL A 137 -10.86 -1.40 -11.75
C VAL A 137 -11.28 -2.37 -10.64
N GLY A 138 -12.57 -2.38 -10.32
CA GLY A 138 -13.11 -3.28 -9.30
C GLY A 138 -13.02 -4.76 -9.69
N VAL A 139 -12.82 -5.62 -8.68
CA VAL A 139 -12.83 -7.08 -8.84
C VAL A 139 -13.79 -7.73 -7.84
N PHE A 140 -13.69 -7.44 -6.53
CA PHE A 140 -14.57 -8.04 -5.52
C PHE A 140 -16.00 -7.50 -5.54
N TYR A 141 -16.14 -6.19 -5.69
CA TYR A 141 -17.42 -5.48 -5.63
C TYR A 141 -17.84 -4.92 -6.99
N ASP A 142 -17.39 -5.56 -8.07
CA ASP A 142 -17.66 -5.13 -9.43
C ASP A 142 -17.72 -6.30 -10.42
N THR A 143 -18.00 -6.02 -11.69
CA THR A 143 -18.12 -7.02 -12.76
C THR A 143 -17.12 -6.78 -13.88
N PRO A 144 -16.68 -7.85 -14.60
CA PRO A 144 -15.84 -7.70 -15.79
C PRO A 144 -16.43 -6.75 -16.84
N GLU A 145 -17.76 -6.71 -16.98
CA GLU A 145 -18.47 -5.83 -17.90
C GLU A 145 -18.29 -4.35 -17.55
N ASN A 146 -18.35 -4.00 -16.28
CA ASN A 146 -18.12 -2.63 -15.79
C ASN A 146 -16.65 -2.22 -16.02
N ALA A 147 -15.69 -3.09 -15.67
CA ALA A 147 -14.27 -2.86 -15.95
C ALA A 147 -14.01 -2.65 -17.45
N VAL A 148 -14.62 -3.47 -18.32
CA VAL A 148 -14.52 -3.28 -19.78
C VAL A 148 -15.16 -1.98 -20.22
N ALA A 149 -16.30 -1.59 -19.66
CA ALA A 149 -16.98 -0.34 -20.02
C ALA A 149 -16.13 0.89 -19.68
N GLU A 150 -15.53 0.91 -18.49
CA GLU A 150 -14.60 1.96 -18.06
C GLU A 150 -13.39 2.04 -18.99
N ILE A 151 -12.65 0.94 -19.19
CA ILE A 151 -11.45 0.96 -20.00
C ILE A 151 -11.78 1.27 -21.47
N LYS A 152 -12.89 0.77 -21.99
CA LYS A 152 -13.37 1.10 -23.34
C LYS A 152 -13.65 2.59 -23.49
N TYR A 153 -14.25 3.21 -22.47
CA TYR A 153 -14.46 4.65 -22.44
C TYR A 153 -13.12 5.40 -22.51
N LEU A 154 -12.16 5.05 -21.64
CA LEU A 154 -10.85 5.70 -21.60
C LEU A 154 -10.07 5.57 -22.93
N LEU A 155 -10.09 4.38 -23.53
CA LEU A 155 -9.48 4.15 -24.85
C LEU A 155 -10.16 4.95 -25.96
N ALA A 156 -11.49 5.06 -25.95
CA ALA A 156 -12.23 5.87 -26.92
C ALA A 156 -11.90 7.36 -26.80
N ARG A 157 -11.67 7.85 -25.57
CA ARG A 157 -11.22 9.22 -25.29
C ARG A 157 -9.73 9.44 -25.60
N LYS A 158 -8.97 8.37 -25.85
CA LYS A 158 -7.52 8.37 -26.12
C LYS A 158 -6.69 8.88 -24.94
N TYR A 159 -7.13 8.62 -23.70
CA TYR A 159 -6.29 8.92 -22.55
C TYR A 159 -5.09 7.96 -22.49
N PRO A 160 -3.89 8.45 -22.13
CA PRO A 160 -2.72 7.59 -21.99
C PRO A 160 -2.85 6.76 -20.72
N LEU A 161 -2.80 5.44 -20.86
CA LEU A 161 -2.86 4.50 -19.75
C LEU A 161 -1.48 3.87 -19.53
N GLU A 162 -1.01 3.88 -18.30
CA GLU A 162 0.14 3.09 -17.88
C GLU A 162 -0.20 1.60 -17.86
N GLY A 163 -1.38 1.28 -17.31
CA GLY A 163 -1.89 -0.07 -17.12
C GLY A 163 -3.27 -0.04 -16.46
N VAL A 164 -3.85 -1.22 -16.31
CA VAL A 164 -5.10 -1.47 -15.59
C VAL A 164 -4.77 -2.36 -14.40
N GLU A 165 -4.94 -1.80 -13.21
CA GLU A 165 -4.73 -2.48 -11.94
C GLU A 165 -6.03 -3.18 -11.53
N LEU A 166 -5.97 -4.51 -11.36
CA LEU A 166 -7.16 -5.28 -11.00
C LEU A 166 -7.23 -5.41 -9.49
N GLY A 167 -8.25 -4.78 -8.91
CA GLY A 167 -8.61 -4.90 -7.50
C GLY A 167 -7.66 -4.18 -6.54
N GLU A 168 -8.15 -4.03 -5.33
CA GLU A 168 -7.49 -3.36 -4.21
C GLU A 168 -7.63 -4.27 -2.98
N GLU A 169 -6.53 -4.39 -2.25
CA GLU A 169 -6.30 -5.15 -1.01
C GLU A 169 -7.07 -6.47 -0.84
N PRO A 170 -7.07 -7.39 -1.83
CA PRO A 170 -7.82 -8.63 -1.70
C PRO A 170 -7.34 -9.50 -0.53
N ASP A 171 -6.08 -9.36 -0.15
CA ASP A 171 -5.47 -10.05 0.98
C ASP A 171 -5.88 -9.44 2.33
N GLY A 172 -6.15 -8.13 2.41
CA GLY A 172 -6.75 -7.45 3.56
C GLY A 172 -8.24 -7.74 3.73
N GLN A 173 -8.93 -7.99 2.62
CA GLN A 173 -10.34 -8.38 2.57
C GLN A 173 -10.58 -9.88 2.85
N TRP A 174 -9.57 -10.58 3.41
CA TRP A 174 -9.63 -11.99 3.84
C TRP A 174 -9.88 -12.99 2.71
N ALA A 175 -9.70 -12.60 1.45
CA ALA A 175 -9.97 -13.49 0.35
C ALA A 175 -8.97 -14.65 0.27
N SER A 176 -9.46 -15.81 -0.14
CA SER A 176 -8.56 -16.88 -0.54
C SER A 176 -7.83 -16.48 -1.85
N PRO A 177 -6.55 -16.83 -2.01
CA PRO A 177 -5.81 -16.56 -3.23
C PRO A 177 -6.46 -17.13 -4.49
N GLU A 178 -7.12 -18.29 -4.37
CA GLU A 178 -7.77 -18.98 -5.48
C GLU A 178 -9.09 -18.32 -5.89
N ASP A 179 -9.90 -17.89 -4.93
CA ASP A 179 -11.16 -17.20 -5.23
C ASP A 179 -10.88 -15.84 -5.88
N TYR A 180 -9.91 -15.09 -5.33
CA TYR A 180 -9.44 -13.87 -5.97
C TYR A 180 -8.84 -14.14 -7.34
N GLY A 181 -8.01 -15.19 -7.46
CA GLY A 181 -7.42 -15.62 -8.73
C GLY A 181 -8.47 -15.93 -9.79
N ALA A 182 -9.60 -16.53 -9.44
CA ALA A 182 -10.69 -16.80 -10.36
C ALA A 182 -11.32 -15.50 -10.90
N LEU A 183 -11.58 -14.53 -10.02
CA LEU A 183 -12.11 -13.22 -10.41
C LEU A 183 -11.10 -12.41 -11.24
N TYR A 184 -9.84 -12.37 -10.81
CA TYR A 184 -8.74 -11.72 -11.53
C TYR A 184 -8.63 -12.26 -12.96
N VAL A 185 -8.55 -13.59 -13.12
CA VAL A 185 -8.42 -14.25 -14.43
C VAL A 185 -9.64 -13.95 -15.32
N ALA A 186 -10.85 -13.94 -14.76
CA ALA A 186 -12.05 -13.59 -15.50
C ALA A 186 -11.97 -12.15 -16.02
N THR A 187 -11.76 -11.17 -15.14
CA THR A 187 -11.67 -9.74 -15.53
C THR A 187 -10.53 -9.49 -16.52
N ALA A 188 -9.35 -10.07 -16.27
CA ALA A 188 -8.19 -9.94 -17.14
C ALA A 188 -8.47 -10.45 -18.57
N LYS A 189 -9.16 -11.59 -18.72
CA LYS A 189 -9.53 -12.13 -20.04
C LYS A 189 -10.45 -11.20 -20.82
N TRP A 190 -11.43 -10.60 -20.15
CA TRP A 190 -12.35 -9.65 -20.79
C TRP A 190 -11.65 -8.38 -21.25
N LEU A 191 -10.77 -7.82 -20.42
CA LEU A 191 -9.95 -6.67 -20.79
C LEU A 191 -8.96 -6.99 -21.92
N ARG A 192 -8.35 -8.18 -21.93
CA ARG A 192 -7.50 -8.62 -23.05
C ARG A 192 -8.26 -8.71 -24.37
N ASN A 193 -9.50 -9.17 -24.32
CA ASN A 193 -10.37 -9.22 -25.51
C ASN A 193 -10.74 -7.82 -26.02
N LEU A 194 -10.83 -6.84 -25.14
CA LEU A 194 -11.03 -5.44 -25.52
C LEU A 194 -9.79 -4.88 -26.25
N SER A 195 -8.58 -5.13 -25.74
CA SER A 195 -7.34 -4.70 -26.38
C SER A 195 -6.13 -5.49 -25.88
N SER A 196 -5.39 -6.12 -26.80
CA SER A 196 -4.15 -6.83 -26.49
C SER A 196 -2.99 -5.91 -26.06
N LYS A 197 -3.13 -4.59 -26.22
CA LYS A 197 -2.09 -3.60 -25.89
C LYS A 197 -2.15 -3.08 -24.45
N LEU A 198 -3.22 -3.38 -23.72
CA LEU A 198 -3.30 -2.99 -22.32
C LEU A 198 -2.13 -3.62 -21.55
N LYS A 199 -1.74 -3.05 -20.41
CA LYS A 199 -0.97 -3.77 -19.40
C LYS A 199 -1.94 -4.07 -18.27
N ILE A 200 -1.97 -5.30 -17.78
CA ILE A 200 -2.88 -5.74 -16.72
C ILE A 200 -2.02 -6.31 -15.62
N GLY A 201 -2.25 -5.85 -14.40
CA GLY A 201 -1.47 -6.20 -13.22
C GLY A 201 -2.28 -6.01 -11.97
N GLY A 202 -1.60 -5.86 -10.83
CA GLY A 202 -2.24 -5.88 -9.52
C GLY A 202 -1.93 -7.18 -8.76
N PRO A 203 -2.75 -7.53 -7.77
CA PRO A 203 -3.63 -6.57 -7.07
C PRO A 203 -2.81 -5.56 -6.27
N SER A 204 -3.38 -4.41 -5.92
CA SER A 204 -2.80 -3.52 -4.90
C SER A 204 -2.85 -4.26 -3.55
N LEU A 205 -1.81 -5.03 -3.21
CA LEU A 205 -1.75 -5.75 -1.92
C LEU A 205 -1.57 -4.74 -0.78
N GLN A 206 -2.26 -4.95 0.35
CA GLN A 206 -2.02 -4.14 1.56
C GLN A 206 -0.58 -4.29 2.06
N ASN A 207 -0.18 -3.41 2.97
CA ASN A 207 1.06 -3.57 3.72
C ASN A 207 1.05 -4.83 4.59
N PHE A 208 2.20 -5.52 4.68
CA PHE A 208 2.42 -6.61 5.63
C PHE A 208 3.87 -6.58 6.12
N ASP A 209 4.15 -7.29 7.21
CA ASP A 209 5.51 -7.42 7.74
C ASP A 209 6.37 -8.36 6.86
N ALA A 210 6.95 -9.41 7.44
CA ALA A 210 7.93 -10.25 6.75
C ALA A 210 7.30 -11.18 5.70
N HIS A 211 6.07 -11.66 5.88
CA HIS A 211 5.44 -12.64 4.98
C HIS A 211 3.95 -12.40 4.81
N LEU A 212 3.48 -12.45 3.56
CA LEU A 212 2.06 -12.40 3.27
C LEU A 212 1.43 -13.79 3.39
N LEU A 213 0.87 -14.05 4.58
CA LEU A 213 0.32 -15.35 4.93
C LEU A 213 -1.21 -15.38 4.91
N THR A 214 -1.74 -16.49 4.45
CA THR A 214 -3.14 -16.88 4.54
C THR A 214 -3.27 -18.29 5.13
N TRP A 215 -4.50 -18.74 5.34
CA TRP A 215 -4.77 -20.09 5.85
C TRP A 215 -4.28 -21.16 4.87
N PRO A 216 -3.75 -22.30 5.37
CA PRO A 216 -3.15 -23.32 4.52
C PRO A 216 -4.13 -23.92 3.50
N ASP A 217 -3.66 -24.13 2.28
CA ASP A 217 -4.34 -24.98 1.29
C ASP A 217 -4.22 -26.49 1.64
N GLN A 218 -4.72 -27.37 0.75
CA GLN A 218 -4.61 -28.82 0.90
C GLN A 218 -3.15 -29.33 0.95
N SER A 219 -2.20 -28.58 0.40
CA SER A 219 -0.76 -28.86 0.43
C SER A 219 -0.06 -28.26 1.66
N ARG A 220 -0.81 -27.58 2.53
CA ARG A 220 -0.34 -26.78 3.68
C ARG A 220 0.44 -25.51 3.29
N ASN A 221 0.31 -25.05 2.05
CA ASN A 221 0.90 -23.79 1.60
C ASN A 221 0.11 -22.60 2.15
N ARG A 222 0.81 -21.72 2.88
CA ARG A 222 0.25 -20.52 3.51
C ARG A 222 0.60 -19.22 2.77
N SER A 223 1.49 -19.24 1.78
CA SER A 223 1.83 -18.02 1.03
C SER A 223 0.65 -17.62 0.15
N TRP A 224 0.11 -16.42 0.39
CA TRP A 224 -1.00 -15.90 -0.40
C TRP A 224 -0.55 -15.67 -1.85
N MET A 225 0.57 -14.97 -2.02
CA MET A 225 1.05 -14.57 -3.34
C MET A 225 1.51 -15.75 -4.18
N ASN A 226 2.17 -16.75 -3.58
CA ASN A 226 2.55 -17.96 -4.30
C ASN A 226 1.35 -18.70 -4.87
N ARG A 227 0.26 -18.80 -4.10
CA ARG A 227 -0.96 -19.50 -4.50
C ARG A 227 -1.72 -18.74 -5.57
N PHE A 228 -1.86 -17.42 -5.43
CA PHE A 228 -2.44 -16.56 -6.45
C PHE A 228 -1.69 -16.68 -7.79
N LEU A 229 -0.35 -16.55 -7.77
CA LEU A 229 0.46 -16.64 -8.99
C LEU A 229 0.39 -18.02 -9.65
N ARG A 230 0.29 -19.10 -8.86
CA ARG A 230 0.04 -20.44 -9.42
C ARG A 230 -1.30 -20.48 -10.17
N PHE A 231 -2.35 -19.88 -9.62
CA PHE A 231 -3.66 -19.81 -10.26
C PHE A 231 -3.63 -18.99 -11.56
N VAL A 232 -3.02 -17.81 -11.53
CA VAL A 232 -2.85 -16.92 -12.70
C VAL A 232 -2.10 -17.64 -13.82
N ARG A 233 -0.97 -18.30 -13.49
CA ARG A 233 -0.13 -19.05 -14.46
C ARG A 233 -0.87 -20.27 -15.02
N ALA A 234 -1.56 -21.04 -14.19
CA ALA A 234 -2.31 -22.21 -14.64
C ALA A 234 -3.47 -21.87 -15.60
N ASN A 235 -3.87 -20.60 -15.65
CA ASN A 235 -4.94 -20.10 -16.51
C ASN A 235 -4.46 -19.23 -17.67
N ASP A 236 -3.15 -19.16 -17.91
CA ASP A 236 -2.51 -18.32 -18.95
C ASP A 236 -3.01 -16.85 -18.92
N SER A 237 -3.25 -16.32 -17.72
CA SER A 237 -3.73 -14.96 -17.54
C SER A 237 -2.58 -13.96 -17.56
N PRO A 238 -2.76 -12.75 -18.13
CA PRO A 238 -1.73 -11.71 -18.10
C PRO A 238 -1.42 -11.29 -16.66
N PHE A 239 -0.15 -10.95 -16.43
CA PHE A 239 0.38 -10.40 -15.19
C PHE A 239 1.58 -9.51 -15.53
N ASP A 240 1.28 -8.39 -16.19
CA ASP A 240 2.25 -7.53 -16.87
C ASP A 240 3.01 -6.60 -15.90
N PHE A 241 2.48 -6.38 -14.70
CA PHE A 241 3.11 -5.66 -13.60
C PHE A 241 2.53 -6.15 -12.27
N PHE A 242 3.27 -5.91 -11.19
CA PHE A 242 2.85 -6.19 -9.83
C PHE A 242 2.74 -4.86 -9.06
N SER A 243 1.74 -4.74 -8.19
CA SER A 243 1.55 -3.57 -7.32
C SER A 243 1.27 -3.95 -5.88
N PHE A 244 1.52 -3.02 -4.97
CA PHE A 244 1.36 -3.18 -3.54
C PHE A 244 1.44 -1.83 -2.82
N GLU A 245 1.06 -1.84 -1.56
CA GLU A 245 1.03 -0.70 -0.67
C GLU A 245 2.05 -0.83 0.46
N TYR A 246 2.48 0.30 1.04
CA TYR A 246 3.49 0.28 2.09
C TYR A 246 3.27 1.34 3.19
N TYR A 247 2.89 0.85 4.36
CA TYR A 247 2.56 1.64 5.56
C TYR A 247 3.16 0.94 6.80
N PRO A 248 4.47 1.08 7.05
CA PRO A 248 5.20 0.17 7.94
C PRO A 248 4.95 0.36 9.45
N PHE A 249 4.21 1.38 9.89
CA PHE A 249 4.13 1.75 11.31
C PHE A 249 2.69 1.98 11.81
N ASP A 250 2.09 0.97 12.42
CA ASP A 250 0.74 1.09 13.02
C ASP A 250 0.73 1.92 14.32
N ASP A 251 1.82 1.91 15.08
CA ASP A 251 1.92 2.66 16.34
C ASP A 251 2.31 4.11 16.09
N VAL A 252 1.34 4.91 15.63
CA VAL A 252 1.49 6.36 15.41
C VAL A 252 1.48 7.17 16.71
N CYS A 253 1.28 6.52 17.86
CA CYS A 253 1.35 7.15 19.18
C CYS A 253 2.78 7.08 19.76
N ALA A 254 3.63 6.19 19.26
CA ALA A 254 5.03 6.08 19.64
C ALA A 254 5.91 7.19 19.05
N ASP A 255 7.15 7.27 19.51
CA ASP A 255 8.15 8.17 18.92
C ASP A 255 8.56 7.69 17.52
N ALA A 256 8.62 8.62 16.57
CA ALA A 256 8.92 8.29 15.18
C ALA A 256 10.39 8.00 14.91
N ALA A 257 11.31 8.59 15.69
CA ALA A 257 12.74 8.48 15.39
C ALA A 257 13.25 7.02 15.37
N PRO A 258 12.89 6.13 16.31
CA PRO A 258 13.23 4.71 16.21
C PRO A 258 12.60 4.01 15.01
N GLN A 259 11.31 4.28 14.72
CA GLN A 259 10.58 3.67 13.61
C GLN A 259 11.20 4.04 12.26
N LEU A 260 11.55 5.31 12.03
CA LEU A 260 12.18 5.78 10.80
C LEU A 260 13.51 5.08 10.46
N LEU A 261 14.24 4.58 11.46
CA LEU A 261 15.47 3.80 11.22
C LEU A 261 15.17 2.46 10.53
N GLU A 262 13.97 1.92 10.69
CA GLU A 262 13.58 0.59 10.21
C GLU A 262 13.04 0.60 8.76
N VAL A 263 12.72 1.78 8.20
CA VAL A 263 12.07 1.92 6.89
C VAL A 263 12.78 1.11 5.78
N PRO A 264 14.11 1.24 5.56
CA PRO A 264 14.74 0.53 4.44
C PRO A 264 14.69 -0.98 4.65
N ARG A 265 15.04 -1.45 5.85
CA ARG A 265 15.10 -2.87 6.20
C ARG A 265 13.72 -3.53 6.03
N ARG A 266 12.66 -2.92 6.56
CA ARG A 266 11.30 -3.47 6.47
C ARG A 266 10.83 -3.57 5.02
N LEU A 267 11.05 -2.54 4.22
CA LEU A 267 10.67 -2.58 2.81
C LEU A 267 11.48 -3.64 2.03
N GLU A 268 12.79 -3.72 2.25
CA GLU A 268 13.64 -4.72 1.62
C GLU A 268 13.26 -6.16 2.00
N GLU A 269 12.88 -6.40 3.25
CA GLU A 269 12.37 -7.70 3.73
C GLU A 269 11.05 -8.05 3.03
N MET A 270 10.11 -7.12 2.95
CA MET A 270 8.82 -7.33 2.28
C MET A 270 9.01 -7.64 0.78
N LEU A 271 9.84 -6.86 0.08
CA LEU A 271 10.16 -7.08 -1.34
C LEU A 271 10.85 -8.42 -1.56
N SER A 272 11.75 -8.83 -0.66
CA SER A 272 12.43 -10.12 -0.74
C SER A 272 11.46 -11.28 -0.56
N SER A 273 10.55 -11.17 0.40
CA SER A 273 9.48 -12.16 0.64
C SER A 273 8.58 -12.36 -0.58
N LEU A 274 8.17 -11.27 -1.24
CA LEU A 274 7.37 -11.35 -2.46
C LEU A 274 8.11 -12.03 -3.63
N ARG A 275 9.43 -11.82 -3.74
CA ARG A 275 10.26 -12.53 -4.73
C ARG A 275 10.36 -14.01 -4.41
N GLU A 276 10.50 -14.37 -3.14
CA GLU A 276 10.52 -15.76 -2.68
C GLU A 276 9.18 -16.46 -2.94
N ASP A 277 8.07 -15.75 -2.79
CA ASP A 277 6.73 -16.21 -3.15
C ASP A 277 6.54 -16.40 -4.67
N GLY A 278 7.44 -15.82 -5.46
CA GLY A 278 7.57 -16.06 -6.89
C GLY A 278 7.09 -14.92 -7.77
N VAL A 279 6.93 -13.70 -7.25
CA VAL A 279 6.66 -12.51 -8.08
C VAL A 279 7.85 -12.31 -9.05
N PRO A 280 7.61 -12.24 -10.37
CA PRO A 280 8.68 -12.06 -11.34
C PRO A 280 9.45 -10.76 -11.11
N SER A 281 10.78 -10.79 -11.28
CA SER A 281 11.62 -9.59 -11.07
C SER A 281 11.76 -8.75 -12.35
N GLU A 282 11.41 -9.32 -13.50
CA GLU A 282 11.51 -8.72 -14.82
C GLU A 282 10.30 -7.88 -15.22
N ILE A 283 9.18 -8.01 -14.51
CA ILE A 283 8.01 -7.15 -14.68
C ILE A 283 8.17 -5.86 -13.84
N PRO A 284 7.48 -4.77 -14.19
CA PRO A 284 7.44 -3.59 -13.34
C PRO A 284 6.82 -3.90 -11.97
N TRP A 285 7.49 -3.45 -10.91
CA TRP A 285 6.95 -3.39 -9.56
C TRP A 285 6.50 -1.96 -9.31
N LEU A 286 5.25 -1.78 -8.90
CA LEU A 286 4.64 -0.49 -8.64
C LEU A 286 4.31 -0.39 -7.15
N LEU A 287 4.79 0.64 -6.49
CA LEU A 287 4.33 1.00 -5.16
C LEU A 287 3.14 1.93 -5.36
N THR A 288 1.91 1.43 -5.20
CA THR A 288 0.69 2.13 -5.62
C THR A 288 0.11 3.01 -4.53
N GLU A 289 0.40 2.70 -3.28
CA GLU A 289 0.16 3.57 -2.13
C GLU A 289 1.27 3.42 -1.10
N PHE A 290 1.58 4.51 -0.39
CA PHE A 290 2.53 4.44 0.72
C PHE A 290 2.47 5.67 1.61
N GLY A 291 2.96 5.50 2.83
CA GLY A 291 3.00 6.54 3.84
C GLY A 291 3.73 6.09 5.09
N TYR A 292 3.52 6.80 6.20
CA TYR A 292 4.01 6.38 7.51
C TYR A 292 3.16 5.23 8.07
N SER A 293 1.83 5.37 8.00
CA SER A 293 0.85 4.46 8.59
C SER A 293 -0.46 4.47 7.81
N VAL A 294 -1.23 3.40 7.96
CA VAL A 294 -2.65 3.38 7.59
C VAL A 294 -3.50 4.23 8.56
N PHE A 295 -2.97 4.55 9.74
CA PHE A 295 -3.67 5.35 10.74
C PHE A 295 -3.25 6.82 10.68
N ALA A 296 -4.24 7.70 10.85
CA ALA A 296 -4.02 9.12 10.96
C ALA A 296 -3.16 9.48 12.18
N GLY A 297 -2.08 10.25 11.96
CA GLY A 297 -1.23 10.72 13.04
C GLY A 297 -0.32 11.87 12.64
N ARG A 298 0.19 12.60 13.64
CA ARG A 298 1.07 13.77 13.44
C ARG A 298 2.24 13.47 12.51
N HIS A 299 2.78 12.25 12.55
CA HIS A 299 3.92 11.86 11.71
C HIS A 299 3.66 12.06 10.22
N GLU A 300 2.42 11.92 9.74
CA GLU A 300 2.07 12.12 8.33
C GLU A 300 2.12 13.59 7.91
N VAL A 301 1.80 14.51 8.82
CA VAL A 301 1.66 15.95 8.53
C VAL A 301 2.89 16.75 8.97
N ASP A 302 3.69 16.21 9.89
CA ASP A 302 4.93 16.82 10.35
C ASP A 302 6.15 16.33 9.53
N ILE A 303 7.36 16.78 9.84
CA ILE A 303 8.56 16.53 9.02
C ILE A 303 8.87 15.03 8.82
N GLU A 304 8.44 14.19 9.74
CA GLU A 304 8.48 12.73 9.70
C GLU A 304 7.93 12.19 8.37
N GLY A 305 6.81 12.74 7.89
CA GLY A 305 6.20 12.41 6.59
C GLY A 305 7.12 12.67 5.41
N ALA A 306 7.91 13.76 5.46
CA ALA A 306 8.92 14.02 4.44
C ALA A 306 10.09 13.01 4.48
N LEU A 307 10.49 12.59 5.68
CA LEU A 307 11.58 11.64 5.89
C LEU A 307 11.18 10.25 5.40
N VAL A 308 10.04 9.72 5.86
CA VAL A 308 9.55 8.40 5.42
C VAL A 308 9.27 8.39 3.91
N HIS A 309 8.68 9.45 3.35
CA HIS A 309 8.44 9.54 1.91
C HIS A 309 9.76 9.44 1.12
N ALA A 310 10.75 10.27 1.46
CA ALA A 310 12.04 10.27 0.76
C ALA A 310 12.76 8.92 0.87
N ASP A 311 12.71 8.31 2.06
CA ASP A 311 13.41 7.06 2.36
C ASP A 311 12.75 5.84 1.73
N THR A 312 11.42 5.78 1.73
CA THR A 312 10.63 4.73 1.07
C THR A 312 10.85 4.77 -0.44
N VAL A 313 10.72 5.94 -1.09
CA VAL A 313 10.94 6.07 -2.54
C VAL A 313 12.38 5.74 -2.91
N GLY A 314 13.35 6.24 -2.13
CA GLY A 314 14.77 5.94 -2.32
C GLY A 314 15.07 4.45 -2.25
N THR A 315 14.58 3.79 -1.20
CA THR A 315 14.74 2.34 -0.99
C THR A 315 14.08 1.56 -2.10
N PHE A 316 12.81 1.86 -2.40
CA PHE A 316 12.03 1.13 -3.40
C PHE A 316 12.68 1.15 -4.78
N LEU A 317 13.05 2.33 -5.28
CA LEU A 317 13.66 2.47 -6.60
C LEU A 317 15.05 1.81 -6.65
N THR A 318 15.83 1.88 -5.56
CA THR A 318 17.14 1.22 -5.45
C THR A 318 17.02 -0.31 -5.40
N ALA A 319 15.93 -0.81 -4.80
CA ALA A 319 15.61 -2.23 -4.77
C ALA A 319 15.05 -2.77 -6.10
N GLY A 320 14.97 -1.95 -7.16
CA GLY A 320 14.48 -2.35 -8.49
C GLY A 320 13.00 -2.02 -8.75
N GLY A 321 12.35 -1.27 -7.86
CA GLY A 321 11.03 -0.72 -8.08
C GLY A 321 10.97 0.19 -9.31
N SER A 322 9.82 0.19 -9.99
CA SER A 322 9.65 0.94 -11.25
C SER A 322 9.00 2.30 -11.06
N LYS A 323 7.93 2.39 -10.26
CA LYS A 323 7.17 3.63 -10.03
C LYS A 323 6.54 3.64 -8.64
N ALA A 324 6.59 4.78 -7.97
CA ALA A 324 5.89 5.03 -6.72
C ALA A 324 4.76 6.05 -6.96
N TYR A 325 3.55 5.70 -6.56
CA TYR A 325 2.37 6.54 -6.55
C TYR A 325 2.07 6.88 -5.09
N LEU A 326 2.01 8.18 -4.80
CA LEU A 326 1.70 8.66 -3.46
C LEU A 326 0.18 8.74 -3.29
N TYR A 327 -0.36 8.16 -2.23
CA TYR A 327 -1.74 8.41 -1.83
C TYR A 327 -1.88 9.84 -1.27
N GLY A 328 -3.09 10.42 -1.30
CA GLY A 328 -3.33 11.73 -0.68
C GLY A 328 -2.99 12.95 -1.55
N TYR A 329 -3.23 12.85 -2.87
CA TYR A 329 -3.20 14.00 -3.79
C TYR A 329 -4.29 15.02 -3.49
N GLU A 330 -5.41 14.56 -2.96
CA GLU A 330 -6.54 15.40 -2.60
C GLU A 330 -6.26 16.12 -1.28
N PRO A 331 -6.57 17.43 -1.19
CA PRO A 331 -6.50 18.11 0.08
C PRO A 331 -7.53 17.56 1.06
N ASP A 332 -7.15 17.40 2.32
CA ASP A 332 -8.07 16.91 3.36
C ASP A 332 -7.87 17.66 4.69
N THR A 333 -8.68 17.32 5.67
CA THR A 333 -8.66 17.80 7.05
C THR A 333 -7.89 16.83 7.95
N LEU A 334 -7.61 17.26 9.19
CA LEU A 334 -6.98 16.40 10.19
C LEU A 334 -8.01 15.48 10.85
N THR A 335 -7.59 14.25 11.10
CA THR A 335 -8.38 13.23 11.79
C THR A 335 -7.63 12.73 13.03
N ASP A 336 -8.38 12.32 14.04
CA ASP A 336 -7.88 11.65 15.25
C ASP A 336 -8.51 10.26 15.36
N GLU A 337 -7.88 9.29 14.72
CA GLU A 337 -8.37 7.91 14.66
C GLU A 337 -8.08 7.15 15.95
N LEU A 338 -6.81 7.16 16.39
CA LEU A 338 -6.35 6.39 17.55
C LEU A 338 -6.41 7.14 18.89
N LYS A 339 -6.98 8.36 18.93
CA LYS A 339 -7.21 9.15 20.15
C LYS A 339 -5.94 9.56 20.89
N CYS A 340 -4.84 9.71 20.15
CA CYS A 340 -3.53 10.10 20.69
C CYS A 340 -2.85 11.21 19.90
N SER A 341 -3.26 11.45 18.64
CA SER A 341 -2.55 12.31 17.70
C SER A 341 -3.48 12.73 16.56
N TRP A 342 -3.23 13.91 15.98
CA TRP A 342 -4.01 14.43 14.84
C TRP A 342 -3.15 14.46 13.58
N GLY A 343 -3.68 13.90 12.49
CA GLY A 343 -2.99 13.83 11.20
C GLY A 343 -3.92 13.34 10.11
N ASN A 344 -3.38 13.19 8.90
CA ASN A 344 -4.04 12.50 7.78
C ASN A 344 -3.00 12.29 6.65
N LEU A 345 -3.25 11.32 5.76
CA LEU A 345 -2.37 11.04 4.63
C LEU A 345 -2.64 12.01 3.47
N MET A 346 -1.98 13.17 3.51
CA MET A 346 -2.22 14.24 2.53
C MET A 346 -0.96 15.07 2.30
N MET A 347 -0.82 15.63 1.10
CA MET A 347 0.23 16.62 0.80
C MET A 347 -0.26 18.06 0.95
N LEU A 348 -1.57 18.28 1.00
CA LEU A 348 -2.21 19.58 1.14
C LEU A 348 -3.28 19.50 2.22
N GLN A 349 -3.22 20.40 3.20
CA GLN A 349 -4.22 20.47 4.26
C GLN A 349 -5.27 21.53 3.91
N MET A 350 -6.54 21.13 3.95
CA MET A 350 -7.70 22.02 4.02
C MET A 350 -7.82 22.59 5.43
N SER A 351 -7.99 23.91 5.54
CA SER A 351 -8.35 24.50 6.83
C SER A 351 -9.86 24.41 7.05
N ASN A 352 -10.28 24.23 8.30
CA ASN A 352 -11.69 24.21 8.72
C ASN A 352 -12.47 25.50 8.38
N ALA A 353 -11.78 26.58 7.94
CA ALA A 353 -12.34 27.90 7.71
C ALA A 353 -12.39 28.35 6.23
N GLY A 354 -12.16 27.44 5.28
CA GLY A 354 -12.22 27.76 3.84
C GLY A 354 -11.06 28.64 3.35
N GLU A 355 -9.91 28.59 4.02
CA GLU A 355 -8.73 29.37 3.67
C GLU A 355 -7.84 28.65 2.64
N LYS A 356 -6.76 29.34 2.24
CA LYS A 356 -5.68 28.83 1.39
C LYS A 356 -5.12 27.51 1.94
N LEU A 357 -5.02 26.51 1.06
CA LEU A 357 -4.41 25.22 1.38
C LEU A 357 -2.99 25.38 1.96
N SER A 358 -2.71 24.62 3.02
CA SER A 358 -1.39 24.55 3.62
C SER A 358 -0.60 23.42 2.98
N ARG A 359 0.66 23.69 2.59
CA ARG A 359 1.58 22.65 2.12
C ARG A 359 2.20 21.96 3.31
N LEU A 360 2.08 20.64 3.33
CA LEU A 360 2.65 19.77 4.34
C LEU A 360 4.06 19.33 3.96
N SER A 361 4.75 18.66 4.89
CA SER A 361 6.12 18.18 4.71
C SER A 361 6.29 17.33 3.44
N THR A 362 5.36 16.40 3.19
CA THR A 362 5.34 15.50 2.03
C THR A 362 5.26 16.26 0.70
N ASN A 363 4.61 17.43 0.65
CA ASN A 363 4.61 18.29 -0.55
C ASN A 363 6.03 18.72 -0.94
N TYR A 364 6.85 19.06 0.05
CA TYR A 364 8.21 19.52 -0.16
C TYR A 364 9.17 18.38 -0.48
N SER A 365 9.04 17.21 0.16
CA SER A 365 9.84 16.03 -0.19
C SER A 365 9.51 15.52 -1.60
N THR A 366 8.24 15.56 -2.02
CA THR A 366 7.84 15.28 -3.42
C THR A 366 8.61 16.18 -4.39
N GLY A 367 8.70 17.48 -4.07
CA GLY A 367 9.45 18.45 -4.87
C GLY A 367 10.95 18.15 -4.92
N LEU A 368 11.56 17.79 -3.79
CA LEU A 368 12.96 17.39 -3.71
C LEU A 368 13.25 16.15 -4.56
N ILE A 369 12.43 15.11 -4.42
CA ILE A 369 12.54 13.86 -5.18
C ILE A 369 12.42 14.16 -6.68
N ALA A 370 11.32 14.77 -7.11
CA ALA A 370 10.99 14.88 -8.53
C ALA A 370 11.85 15.90 -9.31
N ARG A 371 12.43 16.90 -8.64
CA ARG A 371 13.11 18.03 -9.31
C ARG A 371 14.60 18.15 -8.99
N GLU A 372 14.99 17.82 -7.75
CA GLU A 372 16.37 17.99 -7.31
C GLU A 372 17.14 16.68 -7.37
N TRP A 373 16.61 15.61 -6.76
CA TRP A 373 17.23 14.29 -6.83
C TRP A 373 17.08 13.70 -8.23
N MET A 374 15.85 13.56 -8.70
CA MET A 374 15.54 13.22 -10.08
C MET A 374 15.34 14.48 -10.92
N GLN A 375 15.05 14.28 -12.20
CA GLN A 375 14.73 15.30 -13.17
C GLN A 375 13.36 14.98 -13.79
N PRO A 376 12.44 15.96 -13.89
CA PRO A 376 11.08 15.72 -14.38
C PRO A 376 11.06 15.71 -15.92
N VAL A 377 11.74 14.72 -16.51
CA VAL A 377 11.86 14.52 -17.95
C VAL A 377 11.64 13.06 -18.29
N ASP A 378 11.13 12.82 -19.49
CA ASP A 378 11.03 11.47 -20.08
C ASP A 378 12.39 11.02 -20.60
N ALA A 379 13.31 10.73 -19.68
CA ALA A 379 14.65 10.24 -19.98
C ALA A 379 15.19 9.36 -18.84
N LEU A 380 16.08 8.44 -19.20
CA LEU A 380 16.64 7.46 -18.28
C LEU A 380 17.44 8.14 -17.15
N HIS A 381 17.08 7.81 -15.93
CA HIS A 381 17.90 8.00 -14.74
C HIS A 381 18.57 6.66 -14.41
N GLU A 382 19.87 6.66 -14.17
CA GLU A 382 20.59 5.45 -13.77
C GLU A 382 20.73 5.46 -12.25
N ILE A 383 20.24 4.43 -11.57
CA ILE A 383 20.32 4.29 -10.10
C ILE A 383 21.58 3.52 -9.75
N TYR A 384 22.31 3.98 -8.74
CA TYR A 384 23.54 3.35 -8.29
C TYR A 384 23.46 2.96 -6.81
N PRO A 385 24.03 1.80 -6.43
CA PRO A 385 24.07 1.40 -5.03
C PRO A 385 24.95 2.35 -4.23
N VAL A 386 24.53 2.64 -3.00
CA VAL A 386 25.25 3.47 -2.03
C VAL A 386 25.59 2.62 -0.82
N VAL A 387 26.79 2.80 -0.29
CA VAL A 387 27.22 2.19 0.98
C VAL A 387 27.49 3.32 1.95
N ILE A 388 26.84 3.28 3.11
CA ILE A 388 27.06 4.20 4.23
C ILE A 388 28.00 3.54 5.24
N ASP A 389 28.99 4.30 5.70
CA ASP A 389 29.97 3.89 6.70
C ASP A 389 30.04 4.99 7.79
N PRO A 390 29.77 4.66 9.07
CA PRO A 390 29.46 3.33 9.60
C PRO A 390 28.03 2.88 9.26
N THR A 391 27.80 1.57 9.20
CA THR A 391 26.52 0.97 8.79
C THR A 391 25.37 1.24 9.77
N ASP A 392 25.67 1.60 11.01
CA ASP A 392 24.70 1.94 12.06
C ASP A 392 24.43 3.45 12.15
N ALA A 393 24.98 4.25 11.24
CA ALA A 393 24.65 5.66 11.16
C ALA A 393 23.14 5.86 10.91
N PRO A 394 22.48 6.82 11.58
CA PRO A 394 21.07 7.14 11.35
C PRO A 394 20.88 7.95 10.06
N VAL A 395 21.56 7.55 8.99
CA VAL A 395 21.61 8.24 7.69
C VAL A 395 21.42 7.21 6.58
N THR A 396 20.52 7.53 5.65
CA THR A 396 20.35 6.78 4.40
C THR A 396 20.66 7.69 3.22
N ALA A 397 21.11 7.10 2.11
CA ALA A 397 21.38 7.86 0.90
C ALA A 397 21.13 7.03 -0.37
N TYR A 398 20.67 7.72 -1.41
CA TYR A 398 20.30 7.13 -2.70
C TYR A 398 20.88 7.95 -3.84
N ALA A 399 21.59 7.31 -4.76
CA ALA A 399 22.33 7.98 -5.81
C ALA A 399 21.72 7.73 -7.19
N VAL A 400 21.55 8.82 -7.95
CA VAL A 400 21.16 8.75 -9.36
C VAL A 400 22.12 9.52 -10.24
N ARG A 401 22.37 8.97 -11.42
CA ARG A 401 22.94 9.69 -12.56
C ARG A 401 21.78 10.22 -13.40
N ARG A 402 21.62 11.54 -13.40
CA ARG A 402 20.54 12.24 -14.10
C ARG A 402 20.79 12.30 -15.61
N PRO A 403 19.74 12.49 -16.43
CA PRO A 403 19.84 12.70 -17.88
C PRO A 403 20.77 13.85 -18.27
N ASP A 404 20.81 14.91 -17.46
CA ASP A 404 21.70 16.07 -17.61
C ASP A 404 23.19 15.79 -17.29
N LYS A 405 23.55 14.53 -17.03
CA LYS A 405 24.89 14.07 -16.69
C LYS A 405 25.43 14.72 -15.41
N GLN A 406 24.55 15.03 -14.46
CA GLN A 406 24.92 15.28 -13.07
C GLN A 406 24.65 14.06 -12.20
N TRP A 407 25.43 13.93 -11.14
CA TRP A 407 25.13 13.02 -10.05
C TRP A 407 24.26 13.75 -9.04
N ALA A 408 23.25 13.08 -8.51
CA ALA A 408 22.44 13.57 -7.41
C ALA A 408 22.33 12.51 -6.31
N LEU A 409 22.54 12.93 -5.06
CA LEU A 409 22.36 12.10 -3.87
C LEU A 409 21.19 12.65 -3.07
N LEU A 410 20.14 11.86 -2.90
CA LEU A 410 19.11 12.08 -1.88
C LEU A 410 19.63 11.50 -0.57
N VAL A 411 19.66 12.29 0.49
CA VAL A 411 20.23 11.89 1.78
C VAL A 411 19.27 12.28 2.89
N ILE A 412 18.97 11.34 3.78
CA ILE A 412 18.07 11.54 4.90
C ILE A 412 18.86 11.38 6.19
N ASN A 413 18.91 12.43 7.02
CA ASN A 413 19.41 12.35 8.39
C ASN A 413 18.22 12.12 9.32
N LYS A 414 18.18 10.95 9.96
CA LYS A 414 17.09 10.51 10.83
C LYS A 414 17.36 10.81 12.30
N ASP A 415 18.52 11.36 12.67
CA ASP A 415 18.79 11.80 14.04
C ASP A 415 18.06 13.12 14.32
N PRO A 416 17.14 13.18 15.30
CA PRO A 416 16.37 14.39 15.59
C PRO A 416 17.20 15.52 16.21
N ASN A 417 18.38 15.20 16.75
CA ASN A 417 19.15 16.10 17.61
C ASN A 417 20.55 16.42 17.06
N ARG A 418 21.10 15.61 16.15
CA ARG A 418 22.48 15.75 15.70
C ARG A 418 22.57 15.98 14.20
N SER A 419 23.40 16.96 13.83
CA SER A 419 23.85 17.09 12.45
C SER A 419 24.81 15.94 12.11
N ALA A 420 24.84 15.57 10.84
CA ALA A 420 25.80 14.61 10.31
C ALA A 420 26.73 15.28 9.28
N GLN A 421 27.98 14.82 9.19
CA GLN A 421 28.94 15.25 8.17
C GLN A 421 29.09 14.15 7.12
N LEU A 422 28.60 14.40 5.91
CA LEU A 422 28.65 13.43 4.82
C LEU A 422 29.87 13.67 3.94
N SER A 423 30.81 12.73 3.93
CA SER A 423 31.88 12.67 2.93
C SER A 423 31.47 11.77 1.77
N VAL A 424 31.48 12.29 0.54
CA VAL A 424 31.00 11.55 -0.64
C VAL A 424 32.17 11.08 -1.51
N GLN A 425 32.17 9.79 -1.86
CA GLN A 425 33.16 9.20 -2.75
C GLN A 425 32.47 8.34 -3.83
N PHE A 426 32.86 8.54 -5.08
CA PHE A 426 32.39 7.75 -6.23
C PHE A 426 33.44 6.70 -6.56
N ARG A 427 33.10 5.42 -6.40
CA ARG A 427 34.02 4.29 -6.64
C ARG A 427 33.67 3.62 -7.97
N TYR A 428 34.68 3.36 -8.79
CA TYR A 428 34.56 2.58 -10.02
C TYR A 428 34.97 1.12 -9.78
N SER A 429 34.37 0.19 -10.53
CA SER A 429 34.59 -1.25 -10.41
C SER A 429 36.00 -1.72 -10.81
N GLU A 430 36.81 -0.88 -11.47
CA GLU A 430 38.09 -1.28 -12.10
C GLU A 430 39.35 -0.64 -11.47
N GLY A 431 39.44 -0.59 -10.14
CA GLY A 431 40.69 -0.18 -9.45
C GLY A 431 41.14 1.26 -9.72
N ARG A 432 40.28 2.11 -10.28
CA ARG A 432 40.51 3.57 -10.37
C ARG A 432 40.39 4.21 -8.99
N SER A 433 41.07 5.35 -8.82
CA SER A 433 40.91 6.20 -7.65
C SER A 433 39.45 6.57 -7.42
N SER A 434 39.04 6.69 -6.16
CA SER A 434 37.73 7.24 -5.85
C SER A 434 37.69 8.71 -6.25
N GLU A 435 36.60 9.09 -6.92
CA GLU A 435 36.37 10.47 -7.33
C GLU A 435 35.48 11.19 -6.32
N ARG A 436 35.49 12.52 -6.39
CA ARG A 436 34.63 13.40 -5.59
C ARG A 436 33.85 14.33 -6.51
N PHE A 437 32.87 15.02 -5.94
CA PHE A 437 32.28 16.16 -6.62
C PHE A 437 33.36 17.19 -6.98
N VAL A 438 33.17 17.87 -8.11
CA VAL A 438 34.06 18.94 -8.60
C VAL A 438 33.24 20.14 -9.04
N GLY A 439 33.86 21.33 -9.00
CA GLY A 439 33.19 22.58 -9.33
C GLY A 439 32.14 22.94 -8.30
N GLU A 440 31.01 23.49 -8.75
CA GLU A 440 29.88 23.83 -7.88
C GLU A 440 28.97 22.62 -7.64
N VAL A 441 28.54 22.48 -6.39
CA VAL A 441 27.54 21.50 -5.96
C VAL A 441 26.31 22.26 -5.49
N ALA A 442 25.17 21.97 -6.12
CA ALA A 442 23.88 22.44 -5.67
C ALA A 442 23.40 21.58 -4.50
N ILE A 443 22.95 22.24 -3.44
CA ILE A 443 22.51 21.63 -2.20
C ILE A 443 21.10 22.16 -1.93
N SER A 444 20.14 21.24 -1.85
CA SER A 444 18.77 21.53 -1.44
C SER A 444 18.48 20.86 -0.11
N GLU A 445 18.04 21.60 0.90
CA GLU A 445 17.87 21.10 2.28
C GLU A 445 16.47 21.40 2.81
N PHE A 446 15.82 20.38 3.38
CA PHE A 446 14.54 20.50 4.06
C PHE A 446 14.64 19.92 5.47
N SER A 447 14.48 20.78 6.47
CA SER A 447 14.65 20.47 7.88
C SER A 447 13.67 21.27 8.74
N ARG A 448 13.80 21.17 10.07
CA ARG A 448 13.07 22.03 11.03
C ARG A 448 13.33 23.53 10.84
N ALA A 449 14.33 23.93 10.06
CA ALA A 449 14.57 25.32 9.68
C ALA A 449 13.60 25.83 8.57
N GLN A 450 13.04 24.94 7.76
CA GLN A 450 12.06 25.25 6.71
C GLN A 450 10.63 24.88 7.12
N TYR A 451 10.47 23.89 7.98
CA TYR A 451 9.17 23.34 8.33
C TYR A 451 9.02 23.03 9.81
N ARG A 452 7.97 23.56 10.44
CA ARG A 452 7.63 23.26 11.83
C ARG A 452 6.13 23.12 11.98
N TRP A 453 5.68 21.96 12.43
CA TRP A 453 4.31 21.73 12.82
C TRP A 453 3.99 22.39 14.16
N GLN A 454 2.82 23.01 14.26
CA GLN A 454 2.21 23.41 15.50
C GLN A 454 1.06 22.45 15.79
N ASP A 455 1.28 21.62 16.81
CA ASP A 455 0.25 20.73 17.32
C ASP A 455 -0.84 21.54 18.05
N ASN A 456 -2.10 21.33 17.67
CA ASN A 456 -3.26 22.02 18.21
C ASN A 456 -4.57 21.25 17.95
N GLY A 457 -4.52 19.92 18.06
CA GLY A 457 -5.66 19.05 17.78
C GLY A 457 -6.17 19.17 16.34
N GLU A 458 -7.49 19.21 16.16
CA GLU A 458 -8.16 19.43 14.86
C GLU A 458 -7.72 20.71 14.13
N ASN A 459 -7.14 21.66 14.87
CA ASN A 459 -6.66 22.94 14.37
C ASN A 459 -5.12 22.97 14.21
N GLY A 460 -4.48 21.79 14.26
CA GLY A 460 -3.05 21.64 13.98
C GLY A 460 -2.71 22.17 12.59
N ARG A 461 -1.54 22.80 12.45
CA ARG A 461 -1.11 23.41 11.19
C ARG A 461 0.40 23.66 11.16
N PRO A 462 1.01 23.90 10.00
CA PRO A 462 2.39 24.34 9.94
C PRO A 462 2.54 25.76 10.51
N ALA A 463 3.30 25.93 11.59
CA ALA A 463 3.74 27.24 12.07
C ALA A 463 4.85 27.84 11.18
N LEU A 464 5.56 26.98 10.46
CA LEU A 464 6.51 27.35 9.42
C LEU A 464 6.36 26.35 8.26
N SER A 465 6.21 26.86 7.04
CA SER A 465 6.10 26.05 5.82
C SER A 465 6.74 26.80 4.66
N ASN A 466 8.06 26.68 4.56
CA ASN A 466 8.86 27.27 3.50
C ASN A 466 9.37 26.18 2.54
N PRO A 467 9.62 26.52 1.26
CA PRO A 467 10.34 25.63 0.37
C PRO A 467 11.71 25.20 0.93
N PRO A 468 12.26 24.06 0.48
CA PRO A 468 13.63 23.66 0.79
C PRO A 468 14.62 24.80 0.53
N ALA A 469 15.59 24.99 1.42
CA ALA A 469 16.67 25.95 1.22
C ALA A 469 17.56 25.46 0.08
N GLN A 470 17.99 26.37 -0.80
CA GLN A 470 18.86 26.04 -1.92
C GLN A 470 20.13 26.90 -1.87
N VAL A 471 21.28 26.24 -1.99
CA VAL A 471 22.59 26.90 -2.06
C VAL A 471 23.46 26.21 -3.09
N GLN A 472 24.32 26.98 -3.76
CA GLN A 472 25.42 26.43 -4.55
C GLN A 472 26.72 26.78 -3.83
N ARG A 473 27.59 25.80 -3.66
CA ARG A 473 28.93 26.02 -3.12
C ARG A 473 29.96 25.16 -3.84
N PRO A 474 31.25 25.56 -3.80
CA PRO A 474 32.33 24.72 -4.28
C PRO A 474 32.29 23.34 -3.62
N ALA A 475 32.66 22.32 -4.38
CA ALA A 475 32.79 20.97 -3.88
C ALA A 475 33.67 20.94 -2.62
N SER A 476 33.20 20.23 -1.61
CA SER A 476 33.79 20.18 -0.27
C SER A 476 34.21 18.75 0.08
N GLU A 477 35.10 18.62 1.06
CA GLU A 477 35.46 17.33 1.66
C GLU A 477 34.25 16.66 2.31
N TYR A 478 33.43 17.45 3.01
CA TYR A 478 32.19 17.01 3.63
C TYR A 478 31.05 17.99 3.39
N TYR A 479 29.82 17.47 3.52
CA TYR A 479 28.57 18.23 3.47
C TYR A 479 27.83 18.05 4.79
N GLU A 480 27.53 19.16 5.46
CA GLU A 480 26.68 19.16 6.65
C GLU A 480 25.24 18.76 6.30
N LEU A 481 24.66 17.89 7.11
CA LEU A 481 23.27 17.48 7.05
C LEU A 481 22.61 17.93 8.35
N PRO A 482 21.60 18.82 8.32
CA PRO A 482 20.89 19.23 9.53
C PRO A 482 20.27 18.03 10.26
N PRO A 483 20.00 18.13 11.57
CA PRO A 483 19.20 17.13 12.27
C PRO A 483 17.85 16.98 11.60
N TYR A 484 17.37 15.75 11.50
CA TYR A 484 16.02 15.43 11.02
C TYR A 484 15.67 16.11 9.68
N SER A 485 16.40 15.72 8.64
CA SER A 485 16.37 16.44 7.37
C SER A 485 16.40 15.53 6.15
N VAL A 486 15.86 16.06 5.05
CA VAL A 486 16.02 15.53 3.70
C VAL A 486 16.85 16.52 2.91
N SER A 487 17.96 16.05 2.36
CA SER A 487 18.92 16.85 1.62
C SER A 487 19.19 16.24 0.25
N VAL A 488 19.42 17.08 -0.75
CA VAL A 488 19.87 16.66 -2.08
C VAL A 488 21.17 17.35 -2.44
N LEU A 489 22.21 16.58 -2.71
CA LEU A 489 23.48 17.06 -3.26
C LEU A 489 23.53 16.75 -4.75
N ARG A 490 23.61 17.76 -5.61
CA ARG A 490 23.68 17.60 -7.07
C ARG A 490 24.90 18.29 -7.65
N GLY A 491 25.70 17.56 -8.41
CA GLY A 491 26.92 18.11 -9.02
C GLY A 491 27.57 17.21 -10.05
N ARG A 492 28.74 17.63 -10.54
CA ARG A 492 29.57 16.86 -11.47
C ARG A 492 30.67 16.14 -10.72
N VAL A 493 31.12 15.02 -11.27
CA VAL A 493 32.28 14.24 -10.81
C VAL A 493 33.33 14.32 -11.93
N ALA A 494 34.61 14.36 -11.59
CA ALA A 494 35.67 14.38 -12.60
C ALA A 494 35.58 13.13 -13.50
N HIS A 495 35.89 13.32 -14.78
CA HIS A 495 35.80 12.28 -15.81
C HIS A 495 37.02 11.36 -15.82
#